data_AF-A0A0H2SDM0-F1
#
_entry.id   AF-A0A0H2SDM0-F1
#
_cell.length_a   1.000
_cell.length_b   1.000
_cell.length_c   1.000
_cell.angle_alpha   90.00
_cell.angle_beta   90.00
_cell.angle_gamma   90.00
#
_symmetry.space_group_name_H-M   'P 1'
#
loop_
_entity.id
_entity.type
_entity.pdbx_description
1 polymer ?
#
loop_
_entity_poly.entity_id
_entity_poly.type
_entity_poly.pdbx_seq_one_letter_code
_entity_poly.pdbx_strand_id
1 'polypeptide(L)'
;MCLCAFYGRQHIHDYCQPYTLENWRSNIKLAAESGIDGFVLNVGKEDWQLDRVADCFAACKFFGGQSPSRFKLMISFDMSSIPSSRSEHVDCLVEYLSSFGHHQSYYRIGGRCVVSTFAGEACLFGHAGLHAAWKHVLASLNSVHPVCFIPSFFLSPDQIKEVELLDGYFNWNGCWPVHLSPDSPQEEIRVPSLNSDGHFIRHMRGRRYMASVSPWFFTHYGEDSWNKNWIYRSDDWLYVRRWEQLVSLRNSIDIVQIISWNDYGESHYIGPVDGAQPNSQAWVDGFDHTAWLKLTKFFAVAFKTGIYPAIDEERIFAWARPHSKDAVATRDYVPRPDNWQLTEDLFWVVIFAKAPSTVSLWSLDEFPRSFEINAGVSKLHCPLLDGGSMHVEMCRGASEVACLHTSDFTFTSRPEIYNFNAYVATSP
;
A
#
# COMPACT_ATOMS: atom_id res chain seq x y z
N MET A 1 7.12 -11.55 8.08
CA MET A 1 5.69 -11.73 7.71
C MET A 1 5.31 -10.67 6.69
N CYS A 2 4.37 -10.95 5.78
CA CYS A 2 3.80 -9.97 4.85
C CYS A 2 2.33 -9.73 5.20
N LEU A 3 1.99 -8.53 5.65
CA LEU A 3 0.64 -8.11 5.99
C LEU A 3 0.16 -7.05 5.01
N CYS A 4 -1.15 -6.88 4.84
CA CYS A 4 -1.71 -5.80 4.04
C CYS A 4 -2.65 -4.93 4.89
N ALA A 5 -2.51 -3.62 4.78
CA ALA A 5 -3.36 -2.67 5.47
C ALA A 5 -4.78 -2.76 4.92
N PHE A 6 -5.75 -3.01 5.77
CA PHE A 6 -7.17 -2.98 5.44
C PHE A 6 -7.81 -1.85 6.22
N TYR A 7 -8.29 -0.85 5.51
CA TYR A 7 -8.82 0.35 6.12
C TYR A 7 -10.31 0.18 6.36
N GLY A 8 -10.67 0.03 7.64
CA GLY A 8 -12.04 0.27 8.10
C GLY A 8 -12.37 1.75 7.93
N ARG A 9 -11.40 2.62 8.23
CA ARG A 9 -11.40 4.06 7.94
C ARG A 9 -9.97 4.60 7.86
N GLN A 10 -9.65 5.51 6.92
CA GLN A 10 -8.46 6.37 6.99
C GLN A 10 -8.96 7.81 6.94
N HIS A 11 -8.84 8.54 8.05
CA HIS A 11 -9.31 9.92 8.22
C HIS A 11 -10.81 10.18 7.97
N ILE A 12 -11.41 9.84 6.82
CA ILE A 12 -12.83 10.13 6.50
C ILE A 12 -13.52 9.14 5.51
N HIS A 13 -13.03 7.90 5.35
CA HIS A 13 -13.59 6.97 4.36
C HIS A 13 -14.15 5.67 4.98
N ASP A 14 -15.45 5.44 4.85
CA ASP A 14 -16.15 4.29 5.45
C ASP A 14 -16.16 3.06 4.52
N TYR A 15 -15.01 2.70 3.94
CA TYR A 15 -14.87 1.69 2.87
C TYR A 15 -15.57 0.36 3.20
N CYS A 16 -15.43 -0.07 4.45
CA CYS A 16 -15.91 -1.36 4.94
C CYS A 16 -17.32 -1.33 5.52
N GLN A 17 -17.96 -0.17 5.68
CA GLN A 17 -19.28 -0.08 6.32
C GLN A 17 -20.31 -1.05 5.69
N PRO A 18 -20.41 -1.20 4.35
CA PRO A 18 -21.36 -2.12 3.74
C PRO A 18 -20.86 -3.59 3.68
N TYR A 19 -19.66 -3.90 4.16
CA TYR A 19 -19.12 -5.26 4.05
C TYR A 19 -19.95 -6.25 4.86
N THR A 20 -20.22 -7.38 4.24
CA THR A 20 -20.77 -8.57 4.90
C THR A 20 -19.66 -9.56 5.26
N LEU A 21 -20.00 -10.58 6.04
CA LEU A 21 -19.11 -11.71 6.31
C LEU A 21 -18.57 -12.36 5.02
N GLU A 22 -19.37 -12.42 3.95
CA GLU A 22 -18.95 -13.06 2.69
C GLU A 22 -17.95 -12.18 1.90
N ASN A 23 -18.11 -10.86 1.96
CA ASN A 23 -17.10 -9.93 1.44
C ASN A 23 -15.76 -10.17 2.14
N TRP A 24 -15.76 -10.26 3.48
CA TRP A 24 -14.56 -10.58 4.24
C TRP A 24 -13.95 -11.93 3.88
N ARG A 25 -14.76 -12.99 3.73
CA ARG A 25 -14.27 -14.32 3.34
C ARG A 25 -13.61 -14.30 1.96
N SER A 26 -14.22 -13.62 0.99
CA SER A 26 -13.68 -13.50 -0.36
C SER A 26 -12.35 -12.73 -0.38
N ASN A 27 -12.27 -11.61 0.35
CA ASN A 27 -11.05 -10.81 0.44
C ASN A 27 -9.92 -11.55 1.18
N ILE A 28 -10.21 -12.22 2.30
CA ILE A 28 -9.22 -13.05 3.02
C ILE A 28 -8.70 -14.17 2.12
N LYS A 29 -9.60 -14.83 1.38
CA LYS A 29 -9.22 -15.88 0.43
C LYS A 29 -8.24 -15.36 -0.61
N LEU A 30 -8.61 -14.28 -1.29
CA LEU A 30 -7.81 -13.70 -2.36
C LEU A 30 -6.45 -13.19 -1.85
N ALA A 31 -6.42 -12.57 -0.67
CA ALA A 31 -5.18 -12.12 -0.04
C ALA A 31 -4.24 -13.29 0.28
N ALA A 32 -4.79 -14.36 0.89
CA ALA A 32 -4.03 -15.55 1.23
C ALA A 32 -3.45 -16.25 -0.02
N GLU A 33 -4.26 -16.40 -1.07
CA GLU A 33 -3.84 -16.98 -2.35
C GLU A 33 -2.78 -16.13 -3.08
N SER A 34 -2.74 -14.84 -2.77
CA SER A 34 -1.77 -13.85 -3.26
C SER A 34 -0.52 -13.72 -2.37
N GLY A 35 -0.33 -14.61 -1.39
CA GLY A 35 0.88 -14.65 -0.56
C GLY A 35 0.91 -13.67 0.60
N ILE A 36 -0.20 -13.01 0.91
CA ILE A 36 -0.38 -12.13 2.06
C ILE A 36 -0.79 -12.99 3.28
N ASP A 37 -0.09 -12.83 4.40
CA ASP A 37 -0.26 -13.67 5.59
C ASP A 37 -1.38 -13.16 6.52
N GLY A 38 -1.87 -11.95 6.31
CA GLY A 38 -2.86 -11.33 7.18
C GLY A 38 -3.20 -9.88 6.84
N PHE A 39 -4.20 -9.35 7.54
CA PHE A 39 -4.58 -7.93 7.46
C PHE A 39 -4.19 -7.14 8.70
N VAL A 40 -3.80 -5.88 8.47
CA VAL A 40 -3.70 -4.85 9.49
C VAL A 40 -4.98 -4.02 9.43
N LEU A 41 -5.89 -4.25 10.37
CA LEU A 41 -7.18 -3.57 10.41
C LEU A 41 -6.96 -2.18 10.99
N ASN A 42 -7.06 -1.16 10.14
CA ASN A 42 -7.03 0.22 10.59
C ASN A 42 -8.43 0.63 11.10
N VAL A 43 -8.50 1.06 12.36
CA VAL A 43 -9.75 1.28 13.09
C VAL A 43 -9.81 2.66 13.73
N GLY A 44 -11.01 3.24 13.76
CA GLY A 44 -11.34 4.51 14.39
C GLY A 44 -12.36 4.35 15.53
N LYS A 45 -13.14 5.41 15.77
CA LYS A 45 -14.02 5.56 16.96
C LYS A 45 -15.46 5.08 16.78
N GLU A 46 -15.89 4.78 15.56
CA GLU A 46 -17.31 4.51 15.27
C GLU A 46 -17.69 3.04 15.56
N ASP A 47 -18.82 2.82 16.25
CA ASP A 47 -19.29 1.48 16.67
C ASP A 47 -19.36 0.47 15.53
N TRP A 48 -19.81 0.87 14.34
CA TRP A 48 -19.93 -0.03 13.19
C TRP A 48 -18.57 -0.62 12.76
N GLN A 49 -17.45 0.05 13.06
CA GLN A 49 -16.12 -0.48 12.75
C GLN A 49 -15.79 -1.67 13.65
N LEU A 50 -16.21 -1.63 14.92
CA LEU A 50 -16.09 -2.77 15.83
C LEU A 50 -16.84 -3.99 15.27
N ASP A 51 -18.05 -3.78 14.74
CA ASP A 51 -18.84 -4.83 14.08
C ASP A 51 -18.12 -5.40 12.85
N ARG A 52 -17.58 -4.54 11.97
CA ARG A 52 -16.84 -4.98 10.78
C ARG A 52 -15.54 -5.71 11.14
N VAL A 53 -14.86 -5.32 12.21
CA VAL A 53 -13.70 -6.05 12.75
C VAL A 53 -14.15 -7.42 13.27
N ALA A 54 -15.28 -7.50 13.98
CA ALA A 54 -15.83 -8.77 14.44
C ALA A 54 -16.17 -9.71 13.27
N ASP A 55 -16.76 -9.19 12.19
CA ASP A 55 -17.03 -9.93 10.97
C ASP A 55 -15.73 -10.47 10.33
N CYS A 56 -14.67 -9.67 10.29
CA CYS A 56 -13.37 -10.09 9.75
C CYS A 56 -12.72 -11.22 10.59
N PHE A 57 -12.75 -11.10 11.93
CA PHE A 57 -12.29 -12.16 12.83
C PHE A 57 -13.13 -13.44 12.69
N ALA A 58 -14.45 -13.31 12.51
CA ALA A 58 -15.34 -14.43 12.25
C ALA A 58 -15.03 -15.11 10.91
N ALA A 59 -14.79 -14.33 9.85
CA ALA A 59 -14.43 -14.84 8.53
C ALA A 59 -13.14 -15.68 8.56
N CYS A 60 -12.15 -15.30 9.38
CA CYS A 60 -10.92 -16.07 9.55
C CYS A 60 -11.15 -17.50 10.08
N LYS A 61 -12.24 -17.78 10.80
CA LYS A 61 -12.54 -19.13 11.32
C LYS A 61 -12.74 -20.15 10.19
N PHE A 62 -13.21 -19.69 9.02
CA PHE A 62 -13.45 -20.55 7.86
C PHE A 62 -12.17 -20.90 7.09
N PHE A 63 -11.06 -20.21 7.35
CA PHE A 63 -9.79 -20.39 6.63
C PHE A 63 -8.79 -21.34 7.33
N GLY A 64 -9.20 -21.95 8.46
CA GLY A 64 -8.32 -22.75 9.32
C GLY A 64 -8.01 -24.17 8.84
N GLY A 65 -8.54 -24.60 7.69
CA GLY A 65 -8.53 -26.01 7.28
C GLY A 65 -7.31 -26.50 6.49
N GLN A 66 -6.65 -25.67 5.67
CA GLN A 66 -5.71 -26.20 4.65
C GLN A 66 -4.44 -25.37 4.36
N SER A 67 -4.13 -24.30 5.10
CA SER A 67 -2.85 -23.58 4.92
C SER A 67 -2.01 -23.62 6.21
N PRO A 68 -0.70 -23.96 6.14
CA PRO A 68 0.18 -24.00 7.31
C PRO A 68 0.35 -22.64 8.01
N SER A 69 -0.07 -21.54 7.39
CA SER A 69 -0.24 -20.23 8.02
C SER A 69 -1.72 -19.88 8.15
N ARG A 70 -2.26 -19.92 9.37
CA ARG A 70 -3.58 -19.33 9.66
C ARG A 70 -3.52 -17.84 9.38
N PHE A 71 -4.36 -17.34 8.46
CA PHE A 71 -4.48 -15.91 8.15
C PHE A 71 -4.62 -15.11 9.45
N LYS A 72 -3.82 -14.04 9.56
CA LYS A 72 -3.70 -13.27 10.80
C LYS A 72 -4.33 -11.89 10.69
N LEU A 73 -4.74 -11.36 11.83
CA LEU A 73 -5.29 -10.02 11.95
C LEU A 73 -4.55 -9.29 13.06
N MET A 74 -4.22 -8.03 12.85
CA MET A 74 -3.76 -7.13 13.93
C MET A 74 -4.47 -5.79 13.81
N ILE A 75 -4.53 -5.06 14.92
CA ILE A 75 -5.22 -3.77 14.96
C ILE A 75 -4.20 -2.64 14.83
N SER A 76 -4.50 -1.68 13.96
CA SER A 76 -3.83 -0.38 13.88
C SER A 76 -4.82 0.71 14.26
N PHE A 77 -4.59 1.38 15.37
CA PHE A 77 -5.47 2.48 15.80
C PHE A 77 -5.20 3.74 14.99
N ASP A 78 -6.21 4.28 14.31
CA ASP A 78 -6.14 5.58 13.65
C ASP A 78 -6.25 6.70 14.68
N MET A 79 -5.09 7.16 15.16
CA MET A 79 -5.03 8.18 16.19
C MET A 79 -5.36 9.58 15.68
N SER A 80 -5.57 9.74 14.37
CA SER A 80 -6.13 10.96 13.80
C SER A 80 -7.66 11.02 13.91
N SER A 81 -8.31 9.86 14.02
CA SER A 81 -9.77 9.72 14.14
C SER A 81 -10.21 9.54 15.60
N ILE A 82 -9.46 8.74 16.36
CA ILE A 82 -9.80 8.42 17.75
C ILE A 82 -9.52 9.63 18.66
N PRO A 83 -10.50 10.06 19.47
CA PRO A 83 -10.29 11.15 20.43
C PRO A 83 -9.12 10.86 21.37
N SER A 84 -8.36 11.87 21.74
CA SER A 84 -7.17 11.68 22.59
C SER A 84 -6.88 12.85 23.53
N SER A 85 -7.85 13.74 23.73
CA SER A 85 -7.69 14.90 24.63
C SER A 85 -7.90 14.58 26.11
N ARG A 86 -8.55 13.47 26.46
CA ARG A 86 -8.88 13.06 27.83
C ARG A 86 -8.39 11.64 28.12
N SER A 87 -8.17 11.30 29.39
CA SER A 87 -7.61 10.00 29.80
C SER A 87 -8.54 8.85 29.43
N GLU A 88 -9.85 9.00 29.64
CA GLU A 88 -10.89 8.02 29.31
C GLU A 88 -10.99 7.67 27.83
N HIS A 89 -10.42 8.46 26.91
CA HIS A 89 -10.45 8.09 25.51
C HIS A 89 -9.60 6.84 25.21
N VAL A 90 -8.73 6.43 26.14
CA VAL A 90 -8.05 5.13 26.08
C VAL A 90 -9.02 3.95 26.07
N ASP A 91 -10.24 4.13 26.60
CA ASP A 91 -11.25 3.07 26.70
C ASP A 91 -11.65 2.51 25.33
N CYS A 92 -11.65 3.34 24.28
CA CYS A 92 -11.88 2.89 22.90
C CYS A 92 -10.81 1.87 22.47
N LEU A 93 -9.53 2.12 22.74
CA LEU A 93 -8.45 1.18 22.38
C LEU A 93 -8.56 -0.11 23.22
N VAL A 94 -8.91 0.03 24.51
CA VAL A 94 -9.13 -1.10 25.42
C VAL A 94 -10.29 -1.98 24.97
N GLU A 95 -11.38 -1.38 24.48
CA GLU A 95 -12.55 -2.10 23.98
C GLU A 95 -12.23 -3.01 22.78
N TYR A 96 -11.53 -2.46 21.77
CA TYR A 96 -11.05 -3.25 20.63
C TYR A 96 -10.17 -4.41 21.08
N LEU A 97 -9.18 -4.13 21.95
CA LEU A 97 -8.25 -5.16 22.38
C LEU A 97 -8.92 -6.22 23.26
N SER A 98 -9.86 -5.84 24.13
CA SER A 98 -10.64 -6.77 24.96
C SER A 98 -11.52 -7.69 24.11
N SER A 99 -12.13 -7.14 23.07
CA SER A 99 -13.06 -7.88 22.19
C SER A 99 -12.35 -8.93 21.35
N PHE A 100 -11.13 -8.64 20.87
CA PHE A 100 -10.47 -9.48 19.86
C PHE A 100 -9.13 -10.07 20.31
N GLY A 101 -8.54 -9.57 21.40
CA GLY A 101 -7.20 -9.94 21.86
C GLY A 101 -7.05 -11.40 22.28
N HIS A 102 -8.15 -12.12 22.54
CA HIS A 102 -8.14 -13.58 22.76
C HIS A 102 -8.27 -14.41 21.47
N HIS A 103 -8.60 -13.80 20.32
CA HIS A 103 -8.90 -14.56 19.10
C HIS A 103 -7.64 -15.27 18.56
N GLN A 104 -7.78 -16.52 18.11
CA GLN A 104 -6.67 -17.34 17.61
C GLN A 104 -5.97 -16.78 16.35
N SER A 105 -6.72 -16.00 15.58
CA SER A 105 -6.20 -15.31 14.38
C SER A 105 -5.50 -14.00 14.71
N TYR A 106 -5.60 -13.48 15.94
CA TYR A 106 -4.87 -12.26 16.31
C TYR A 106 -3.35 -12.51 16.20
N TYR A 107 -2.65 -11.63 15.51
CA TYR A 107 -1.21 -11.75 15.30
C TYR A 107 -0.46 -11.46 16.60
N ARG A 108 0.45 -12.36 16.97
CA ARG A 108 1.18 -12.28 18.24
C ARG A 108 2.66 -12.50 18.02
N ILE A 109 3.48 -11.75 18.77
CA ILE A 109 4.92 -11.97 18.85
C ILE A 109 5.29 -12.23 20.31
N GLY A 110 5.88 -13.38 20.58
CA GLY A 110 6.20 -13.80 21.95
C GLY A 110 4.95 -13.92 22.84
N GLY A 111 3.82 -14.33 22.27
CA GLY A 111 2.54 -14.44 22.99
C GLY A 111 1.79 -13.12 23.22
N ARG A 112 2.38 -11.98 22.87
CA ARG A 112 1.78 -10.64 23.02
C ARG A 112 1.06 -10.20 21.75
N CYS A 113 -0.13 -9.62 21.88
CA CYS A 113 -0.91 -9.04 20.79
C CYS A 113 -0.12 -7.89 20.14
N VAL A 114 0.12 -7.97 18.84
CA VAL A 114 0.77 -6.87 18.11
C VAL A 114 -0.26 -5.76 17.88
N VAL A 115 0.06 -4.57 18.36
CA VAL A 115 -0.76 -3.37 18.20
C VAL A 115 0.07 -2.31 17.49
N SER A 116 -0.52 -1.69 16.47
CA SER A 116 0.05 -0.57 15.73
C SER A 116 -0.83 0.67 15.85
N THR A 117 -0.36 1.79 15.30
CA THR A 117 -1.11 3.03 15.14
C THR A 117 -0.80 3.64 13.79
N PHE A 118 -1.73 4.43 13.27
CA PHE A 118 -1.43 5.50 12.32
C PHE A 118 -1.40 6.81 13.11
N ALA A 119 -0.31 7.55 13.01
CA ALA A 119 0.00 8.70 13.87
C ALA A 119 -0.08 8.34 15.38
N GLY A 120 -0.23 9.35 16.22
CA GLY A 120 -0.45 9.20 17.66
C GLY A 120 0.58 9.89 18.54
N GLU A 121 1.65 10.41 17.94
CA GLU A 121 2.70 11.11 18.68
C GLU A 121 2.21 12.38 19.40
N ALA A 122 1.15 13.00 18.89
CA ALA A 122 0.49 14.16 19.50
C ALA A 122 -0.69 13.80 20.42
N CYS A 123 -1.04 12.51 20.56
CA CYS A 123 -2.17 12.05 21.36
C CYS A 123 -1.77 11.94 22.83
N LEU A 124 -2.23 12.89 23.64
CA LEU A 124 -1.73 13.07 25.02
C LEU A 124 -2.59 12.40 26.10
N PHE A 125 -3.84 12.07 25.83
CA PHE A 125 -4.77 11.43 26.78
C PHE A 125 -4.83 12.15 28.14
N GLY A 126 -4.78 13.49 28.13
CA GLY A 126 -4.77 14.31 29.35
C GLY A 126 -3.44 14.38 30.11
N HIS A 127 -2.35 13.80 29.58
CA HIS A 127 -1.02 13.83 30.18
C HIS A 127 -0.10 14.92 29.59
N ALA A 128 0.96 15.27 30.32
CA ALA A 128 1.85 16.38 29.97
C ALA A 128 2.74 16.15 28.73
N GLY A 129 2.82 14.93 28.19
CA GLY A 129 3.65 14.64 27.03
C GLY A 129 3.59 13.19 26.57
N LEU A 130 4.15 12.94 25.38
CA LEU A 130 4.14 11.66 24.67
C LEU A 130 4.45 10.47 25.58
N HIS A 131 5.56 10.52 26.32
CA HIS A 131 5.99 9.40 27.15
C HIS A 131 4.97 9.08 28.25
N ALA A 132 4.48 10.08 28.97
CA ALA A 132 3.49 9.87 30.04
C ALA A 132 2.16 9.35 29.48
N ALA A 133 1.72 9.91 28.34
CA ALA A 133 0.51 9.52 27.65
C ALA A 133 0.55 8.05 27.20
N TRP A 134 1.58 7.67 26.45
CA TRP A 134 1.69 6.31 25.92
C TRP A 134 2.06 5.28 26.98
N LYS A 135 2.69 5.69 28.09
CA LYS A 135 2.82 4.83 29.27
C LYS A 135 1.47 4.51 29.88
N HIS A 136 0.57 5.49 29.99
CA HIS A 136 -0.81 5.28 30.44
C HIS A 136 -1.58 4.38 29.46
N VAL A 137 -1.55 4.67 28.16
CA VAL A 137 -2.22 3.85 27.13
C VAL A 137 -1.76 2.40 27.18
N LEU A 138 -0.45 2.17 27.18
CA LEU A 138 0.10 0.81 27.21
C LEU A 138 -0.22 0.09 28.52
N ALA A 139 -0.26 0.80 29.66
CA ALA A 139 -0.70 0.19 30.92
C ALA A 139 -2.17 -0.26 30.84
N SER A 140 -3.06 0.57 30.29
CA SER A 140 -4.47 0.24 30.10
C SER A 140 -4.65 -0.96 29.17
N LEU A 141 -3.94 -1.00 28.04
CA LEU A 141 -4.00 -2.14 27.11
C LEU A 141 -3.43 -3.43 27.73
N ASN A 142 -2.31 -3.34 28.43
CA ASN A 142 -1.71 -4.49 29.11
C ASN A 142 -2.58 -5.03 30.27
N SER A 143 -3.53 -4.25 30.79
CA SER A 143 -4.47 -4.72 31.81
C SER A 143 -5.47 -5.75 31.29
N VAL A 144 -5.77 -5.72 30.00
CA VAL A 144 -6.67 -6.68 29.34
C VAL A 144 -5.90 -7.74 28.56
N HIS A 145 -4.78 -7.37 27.92
CA HIS A 145 -3.98 -8.28 27.12
C HIS A 145 -2.50 -7.85 27.01
N PRO A 146 -1.52 -8.76 27.11
CA PRO A 146 -0.13 -8.42 26.85
C PRO A 146 0.07 -7.86 25.44
N VAL A 147 0.69 -6.68 25.31
CA VAL A 147 0.89 -5.98 24.03
C VAL A 147 2.36 -5.98 23.58
N CYS A 148 2.55 -6.15 22.27
CA CYS A 148 3.78 -5.81 21.55
C CYS A 148 3.48 -4.57 20.69
N PHE A 149 4.03 -3.41 21.06
CA PHE A 149 3.65 -2.13 20.47
C PHE A 149 4.62 -1.69 19.36
N ILE A 150 4.10 -1.55 18.14
CA ILE A 150 4.84 -1.19 16.93
C ILE A 150 4.08 -0.07 16.20
N PRO A 151 4.13 1.19 16.68
CA PRO A 151 3.35 2.28 16.08
C PRO A 151 3.99 2.82 14.80
N SER A 152 3.19 3.49 13.98
CA SER A 152 3.67 4.50 13.02
C SER A 152 3.40 5.89 13.56
N PHE A 153 4.25 6.33 14.47
CA PHE A 153 4.37 7.75 14.76
C PHE A 153 5.02 8.48 13.57
N PHE A 154 4.79 9.77 13.42
CA PHE A 154 5.46 10.56 12.38
C PHE A 154 6.68 11.31 12.94
N LEU A 155 7.54 10.55 13.62
CA LEU A 155 8.77 11.04 14.22
C LEU A 155 9.98 10.79 13.31
N SER A 156 11.00 11.63 13.43
CA SER A 156 12.28 11.40 12.77
C SER A 156 13.03 10.21 13.40
N PRO A 157 13.96 9.55 12.68
CA PRO A 157 14.78 8.48 13.24
C PRO A 157 15.48 8.85 14.55
N ASP A 158 15.91 10.11 14.68
CA ASP A 158 16.55 10.63 15.88
C ASP A 158 15.60 10.79 17.07
N GLN A 159 14.33 11.11 16.85
CA GLN A 159 13.35 11.25 17.93
C GLN A 159 12.91 9.90 18.49
N ILE A 160 12.87 8.85 17.66
CA ILE A 160 12.39 7.51 18.04
C ILE A 160 13.30 6.82 19.06
N LYS A 161 14.60 7.12 19.02
CA LYS A 161 15.56 6.56 19.96
C LYS A 161 15.26 6.94 21.42
N GLU A 162 14.56 8.06 21.63
CA GLU A 162 14.17 8.58 22.94
C GLU A 162 12.82 8.00 23.43
N VAL A 163 12.08 7.28 22.58
CA VAL A 163 10.80 6.64 22.94
C VAL A 163 11.06 5.20 23.38
N GLU A 164 11.39 5.02 24.66
CA GLU A 164 11.74 3.71 25.25
C GLU A 164 10.57 2.72 25.32
N LEU A 165 9.34 3.22 25.24
CA LEU A 165 8.10 2.43 25.40
C LEU A 165 7.77 1.52 24.20
N LEU A 166 8.53 1.63 23.10
CA LEU A 166 8.24 0.92 21.84
C LEU A 166 8.93 -0.45 21.81
N ASP A 167 8.21 -1.49 21.41
CA ASP A 167 8.78 -2.81 21.08
C ASP A 167 9.34 -2.87 19.65
N GLY A 168 8.85 -1.99 18.79
CA GLY A 168 9.28 -1.81 17.41
C GLY A 168 8.75 -0.51 16.81
N TYR A 169 9.02 -0.29 15.54
CA TYR A 169 8.51 0.89 14.83
C TYR A 169 8.05 0.53 13.42
N PHE A 170 6.96 1.16 12.98
CA PHE A 170 6.43 1.05 11.63
C PHE A 170 6.69 2.35 10.86
N ASN A 171 7.51 2.26 9.81
CA ASN A 171 7.76 3.40 8.93
C ASN A 171 6.70 3.45 7.82
N TRP A 172 5.52 4.02 8.08
CA TRP A 172 4.43 4.09 7.09
C TRP A 172 4.87 4.83 5.80
N ASN A 173 5.55 5.97 5.95
CA ASN A 173 6.09 6.76 4.83
C ASN A 173 7.18 6.06 4.01
N GLY A 174 7.70 4.91 4.48
CA GLY A 174 8.77 4.16 3.81
C GLY A 174 8.41 3.64 2.40
N CYS A 175 7.13 3.65 2.03
CA CYS A 175 6.66 3.25 0.69
C CYS A 175 7.10 4.22 -0.41
N TRP A 176 7.15 5.51 -0.10
CA TRP A 176 7.30 6.58 -1.07
C TRP A 176 8.49 7.49 -0.73
N PRO A 177 9.11 8.12 -1.72
CA PRO A 177 10.18 9.09 -1.50
C PRO A 177 9.59 10.46 -1.12
N VAL A 178 8.96 10.53 0.05
CA VAL A 178 8.25 11.74 0.55
C VAL A 178 9.16 12.94 0.86
N HIS A 179 10.47 12.79 0.72
CA HIS A 179 11.46 13.87 0.84
C HIS A 179 11.55 14.72 -0.43
N LEU A 180 11.04 14.23 -1.56
CA LEU A 180 11.08 14.96 -2.82
C LEU A 180 10.08 16.12 -2.83
N SER A 181 10.49 17.20 -3.47
CA SER A 181 9.62 18.31 -3.87
C SER A 181 9.85 18.63 -5.35
N PRO A 182 8.99 19.44 -5.98
CA PRO A 182 9.22 19.91 -7.36
C PRO A 182 10.57 20.62 -7.58
N ASP A 183 11.20 21.10 -6.50
CA ASP A 183 12.52 21.76 -6.54
C ASP A 183 13.69 20.78 -6.35
N SER A 184 13.43 19.50 -6.10
CA SER A 184 14.46 18.47 -5.98
C SER A 184 15.26 18.34 -7.30
N PRO A 185 16.55 17.97 -7.24
CA PRO A 185 17.34 17.69 -8.43
C PRO A 185 16.64 16.67 -9.35
N GLN A 186 16.62 16.94 -10.66
CA GLN A 186 15.90 16.09 -11.62
C GLN A 186 16.35 14.62 -11.58
N GLU A 187 17.64 14.36 -11.35
CA GLU A 187 18.15 13.00 -11.23
C GLU A 187 17.61 12.27 -9.99
N GLU A 188 17.40 12.99 -8.89
CA GLU A 188 16.81 12.44 -7.66
C GLU A 188 15.30 12.17 -7.85
N ILE A 189 14.59 13.01 -8.60
CA ILE A 189 13.19 12.77 -8.97
C ILE A 189 13.07 11.54 -9.87
N ARG A 190 13.98 11.38 -10.83
CA ARG A 190 13.99 10.25 -11.77
C ARG A 190 14.21 8.92 -11.06
N VAL A 191 15.25 8.81 -10.23
CA VAL A 191 15.60 7.58 -9.52
C VAL A 191 15.83 7.88 -8.03
N PRO A 192 14.75 8.02 -7.25
CA PRO A 192 14.86 8.41 -5.85
C PRO A 192 15.55 7.34 -5.00
N SER A 193 16.22 7.80 -3.95
CA SER A 193 16.71 6.93 -2.89
C SER A 193 15.56 6.41 -2.04
N LEU A 194 15.56 5.11 -1.77
CA LEU A 194 14.57 4.45 -0.90
C LEU A 194 15.16 4.09 0.48
N ASN A 195 16.30 4.69 0.86
CA ASN A 195 17.11 4.26 2.01
C ASN A 195 16.55 4.59 3.40
N SER A 196 15.33 5.14 3.50
CA SER A 196 14.74 5.59 4.78
C SER A 196 14.74 4.49 5.84
N ASP A 197 14.40 3.24 5.47
CA ASP A 197 14.43 2.10 6.39
C ASP A 197 15.78 1.89 7.07
N GLY A 198 16.87 2.04 6.33
CA GLY A 198 18.21 1.90 6.88
C GLY A 198 18.51 2.93 7.97
N HIS A 199 17.90 4.13 7.90
CA HIS A 199 18.00 5.13 8.96
C HIS A 199 17.20 4.70 10.19
N PHE A 200 15.95 4.26 10.03
CA PHE A 200 15.14 3.81 11.17
C PHE A 200 15.72 2.55 11.85
N ILE A 201 16.08 1.52 11.08
CA ILE A 201 16.65 0.26 11.60
C ILE A 201 17.86 0.52 12.52
N ARG A 202 18.77 1.42 12.13
CA ARG A 202 19.94 1.79 12.95
C ARG A 202 19.53 2.40 14.29
N HIS A 203 18.48 3.21 14.32
CA HIS A 203 17.98 3.88 15.53
C HIS A 203 17.09 2.97 16.40
N MET A 204 16.57 1.87 15.86
CA MET A 204 15.80 0.90 16.64
C MET A 204 16.65 0.09 17.63
N ARG A 205 17.99 0.09 17.51
CA ARG A 205 18.93 -0.58 18.43
C ARG A 205 18.57 -2.06 18.69
N GLY A 206 18.17 -2.78 17.64
CA GLY A 206 17.79 -4.19 17.71
C GLY A 206 16.34 -4.45 18.13
N ARG A 207 15.54 -3.40 18.39
CA ARG A 207 14.07 -3.52 18.45
C ARG A 207 13.49 -3.83 17.07
N ARG A 208 12.24 -4.28 17.06
CA ARG A 208 11.57 -4.74 15.84
C ARG A 208 11.39 -3.62 14.82
N TYR A 209 11.40 -3.98 13.56
CA TYR A 209 11.15 -3.06 12.47
C TYR A 209 10.09 -3.58 11.52
N MET A 210 9.12 -2.71 11.24
CA MET A 210 8.05 -2.95 10.29
C MET A 210 8.22 -1.96 9.14
N ALA A 211 8.42 -2.48 7.94
CA ALA A 211 8.61 -1.69 6.74
C ALA A 211 7.29 -1.61 5.95
N SER A 212 7.16 -0.59 5.10
CA SER A 212 5.99 -0.42 4.24
C SER A 212 6.32 -0.53 2.76
N VAL A 213 5.35 -0.95 1.95
CA VAL A 213 5.39 -0.95 0.49
C VAL A 213 4.03 -0.59 -0.10
N SER A 214 4.00 0.23 -1.16
CA SER A 214 2.77 0.66 -1.83
C SER A 214 3.04 0.89 -3.32
N PRO A 215 2.09 0.59 -4.22
CA PRO A 215 2.32 0.78 -5.64
C PRO A 215 2.19 2.22 -6.13
N TRP A 216 1.28 3.00 -5.53
CA TRP A 216 0.86 4.29 -6.05
C TRP A 216 0.39 5.22 -4.92
N PHE A 217 0.17 6.50 -5.20
CA PHE A 217 -0.54 7.41 -4.28
C PHE A 217 -1.07 8.62 -5.04
N PHE A 218 -2.38 8.83 -4.97
CA PHE A 218 -3.06 10.01 -5.49
C PHE A 218 -4.39 10.20 -4.77
N THR A 219 -4.66 11.43 -4.35
CA THR A 219 -5.93 11.85 -3.76
C THR A 219 -6.38 13.15 -4.43
N HIS A 220 -7.69 13.33 -4.59
CA HIS A 220 -8.27 14.47 -5.33
C HIS A 220 -9.55 15.02 -4.71
N TYR A 221 -9.51 15.27 -3.41
CA TYR A 221 -10.60 15.88 -2.65
C TYR A 221 -10.41 17.39 -2.55
N GLY A 222 -11.39 18.16 -3.03
CA GLY A 222 -11.39 19.62 -3.01
C GLY A 222 -11.52 20.24 -1.61
N GLU A 223 -11.32 21.57 -1.53
CA GLU A 223 -11.42 22.35 -0.29
C GLU A 223 -12.81 22.28 0.37
N ASP A 224 -13.85 22.07 -0.43
CA ASP A 224 -15.25 21.91 0.00
C ASP A 224 -15.55 20.51 0.57
N SER A 225 -14.58 19.61 0.53
CA SER A 225 -14.65 18.26 1.09
C SER A 225 -13.55 18.03 2.12
N TRP A 226 -12.57 17.17 1.83
CA TRP A 226 -11.51 16.79 2.75
C TRP A 226 -10.21 17.55 2.53
N ASN A 227 -10.15 18.39 1.50
CA ASN A 227 -8.97 19.19 1.16
C ASN A 227 -7.70 18.34 1.05
N LYS A 228 -7.79 17.26 0.27
CA LYS A 228 -6.70 16.31 0.05
C LYS A 228 -6.43 16.14 -1.42
N ASN A 229 -5.48 16.90 -1.94
CA ASN A 229 -5.21 16.97 -3.36
C ASN A 229 -3.70 16.96 -3.65
N TRP A 230 -3.08 15.78 -3.69
CA TRP A 230 -1.64 15.63 -3.97
C TRP A 230 -1.31 14.24 -4.50
N ILE A 231 -0.11 14.10 -5.06
CA ILE A 231 0.50 12.80 -5.36
C ILE A 231 1.74 12.58 -4.49
N TYR A 232 2.07 11.31 -4.24
CA TYR A 232 3.44 10.93 -3.96
C TYR A 232 4.10 10.36 -5.22
N ARG A 233 5.37 10.66 -5.39
CA ARG A 233 6.21 10.14 -6.47
C ARG A 233 6.13 8.61 -6.49
N SER A 234 5.47 8.04 -7.49
CA SER A 234 5.22 6.59 -7.61
C SER A 234 5.78 5.94 -8.88
N ASP A 235 6.38 6.71 -9.78
CA ASP A 235 6.97 6.13 -10.98
C ASP A 235 8.38 5.54 -10.76
N ASP A 236 9.12 5.24 -11.85
CA ASP A 236 10.40 4.52 -11.81
C ASP A 236 10.23 3.11 -11.22
N TRP A 237 9.16 2.43 -11.64
CA TRP A 237 8.75 1.13 -11.12
C TRP A 237 8.82 1.04 -9.59
N LEU A 238 8.45 2.11 -8.87
CA LEU A 238 8.65 2.25 -7.43
C LEU A 238 8.23 0.99 -6.68
N TYR A 239 7.07 0.42 -7.01
CA TYR A 239 6.57 -0.78 -6.35
C TYR A 239 7.56 -1.95 -6.41
N VAL A 240 8.14 -2.21 -7.58
CA VAL A 240 9.14 -3.28 -7.78
C VAL A 240 10.46 -2.93 -7.11
N ARG A 241 10.97 -1.71 -7.31
CA ARG A 241 12.24 -1.27 -6.68
C ARG A 241 12.15 -1.37 -5.17
N ARG A 242 11.01 -0.98 -4.59
CA ARG A 242 10.76 -1.05 -3.17
C ARG A 242 10.73 -2.50 -2.68
N TRP A 243 10.03 -3.39 -3.39
CA TRP A 243 10.04 -4.82 -3.07
C TRP A 243 11.44 -5.44 -3.14
N GLU A 244 12.22 -5.16 -4.19
CA GLU A 244 13.60 -5.62 -4.32
C GLU A 244 14.47 -5.15 -3.15
N GLN A 245 14.30 -3.90 -2.74
CA GLN A 245 14.99 -3.37 -1.57
C GLN A 245 14.58 -4.11 -0.29
N LEU A 246 13.29 -4.34 -0.07
CA LEU A 246 12.79 -5.07 1.11
C LEU A 246 13.33 -6.49 1.18
N VAL A 247 13.41 -7.19 0.03
CA VAL A 247 14.04 -8.52 -0.06
C VAL A 247 15.52 -8.43 0.31
N SER A 248 16.24 -7.40 -0.14
CA SER A 248 17.67 -7.21 0.18
C SER A 248 17.90 -6.95 1.68
N LEU A 249 16.93 -6.30 2.35
CA LEU A 249 16.98 -5.95 3.77
C LEU A 249 16.24 -6.96 4.67
N ARG A 250 15.76 -8.08 4.13
CA ARG A 250 14.81 -8.98 4.83
C ARG A 250 15.27 -9.48 6.20
N ASN A 251 16.59 -9.59 6.43
CA ASN A 251 17.13 -10.07 7.71
C ASN A 251 17.05 -9.01 8.83
N SER A 252 16.71 -7.76 8.47
CA SER A 252 16.55 -6.63 9.38
C SER A 252 15.10 -6.14 9.48
N ILE A 253 14.15 -6.85 8.82
CA ILE A 253 12.74 -6.46 8.74
C ILE A 253 11.89 -7.64 9.24
N ASP A 254 11.15 -7.42 10.32
CA ASP A 254 10.29 -8.46 10.92
C ASP A 254 8.97 -8.60 10.13
N ILE A 255 8.42 -7.47 9.71
CA ILE A 255 7.09 -7.36 9.10
C ILE A 255 7.17 -6.38 7.91
N VAL A 256 6.56 -6.74 6.80
CA VAL A 256 6.24 -5.80 5.71
C VAL A 256 4.74 -5.56 5.72
N GLN A 257 4.31 -4.30 5.70
CA GLN A 257 2.93 -3.89 5.45
C GLN A 257 2.78 -3.36 4.03
N ILE A 258 1.92 -3.99 3.25
CA ILE A 258 1.45 -3.45 1.99
C ILE A 258 0.39 -2.40 2.29
N ILE A 259 0.54 -1.20 1.75
CA ILE A 259 -0.38 -0.08 1.89
C ILE A 259 -0.95 0.17 0.50
N SER A 260 -2.19 -0.21 0.20
CA SER A 260 -3.21 -0.85 1.05
C SER A 260 -4.03 -1.87 0.28
N TRP A 261 -4.96 -2.53 0.96
CA TRP A 261 -5.92 -3.42 0.31
C TRP A 261 -7.04 -2.63 -0.36
N ASN A 262 -7.59 -1.60 0.29
CA ASN A 262 -8.87 -0.97 -0.09
C ASN A 262 -8.96 0.54 0.11
N ASP A 263 -7.84 1.27 0.23
CA ASP A 263 -7.90 2.73 0.25
C ASP A 263 -8.02 3.27 -1.17
N TYR A 264 -9.25 3.34 -1.65
CA TYR A 264 -9.55 3.77 -3.02
C TYR A 264 -9.36 5.27 -3.20
N GLY A 265 -9.67 6.06 -2.16
CA GLY A 265 -9.61 7.52 -2.21
C GLY A 265 -8.18 8.04 -2.39
N GLU A 266 -7.21 7.35 -1.81
CA GLU A 266 -5.78 7.64 -1.94
C GLU A 266 -5.07 6.80 -3.02
N SER A 267 -5.83 6.06 -3.85
CA SER A 267 -5.35 5.38 -5.06
C SER A 267 -4.26 4.32 -4.86
N HIS A 268 -4.05 3.85 -3.63
CA HIS A 268 -2.95 2.94 -3.29
C HIS A 268 -3.41 1.51 -2.97
N TYR A 269 -4.65 1.19 -3.28
CA TYR A 269 -5.23 -0.14 -3.12
C TYR A 269 -4.64 -1.17 -4.09
N ILE A 270 -4.56 -2.43 -3.66
CA ILE A 270 -4.24 -3.59 -4.51
C ILE A 270 -5.33 -4.67 -4.48
N GLY A 271 -6.32 -4.53 -3.61
CA GLY A 271 -7.50 -5.39 -3.56
C GLY A 271 -8.53 -4.98 -4.63
N PRO A 272 -9.54 -5.83 -4.85
CA PRO A 272 -10.65 -5.48 -5.73
C PRO A 272 -11.44 -4.30 -5.14
N VAL A 273 -11.97 -3.45 -6.01
CA VAL A 273 -12.89 -2.37 -5.59
C VAL A 273 -14.23 -2.98 -5.17
N ASP A 274 -14.43 -3.08 -3.86
CA ASP A 274 -15.65 -3.57 -3.21
C ASP A 274 -16.03 -2.65 -2.03
N GLY A 275 -17.33 -2.60 -1.72
CA GLY A 275 -17.93 -1.75 -0.70
C GLY A 275 -18.11 -0.29 -1.10
N ALA A 276 -17.84 0.62 -0.15
CA ALA A 276 -18.02 2.05 -0.38
C ALA A 276 -16.75 2.69 -0.95
N GLN A 277 -16.90 3.75 -1.74
CA GLN A 277 -15.79 4.59 -2.22
C GLN A 277 -16.18 6.07 -2.07
N PRO A 278 -16.15 6.62 -0.84
CA PRO A 278 -16.77 7.92 -0.56
C PRO A 278 -16.16 9.07 -1.40
N ASN A 279 -16.98 9.60 -2.32
CA ASN A 279 -16.68 10.69 -3.25
C ASN A 279 -15.38 10.54 -4.06
N SER A 280 -14.92 9.31 -4.33
CA SER A 280 -13.74 9.04 -5.16
C SER A 280 -14.07 8.39 -6.52
N GLN A 281 -15.36 8.25 -6.85
CA GLN A 281 -15.86 7.65 -8.10
C GLN A 281 -15.13 8.22 -9.32
N ALA A 282 -14.92 9.53 -9.32
CA ALA A 282 -14.33 10.27 -10.44
C ALA A 282 -12.93 9.77 -10.84
N TRP A 283 -12.12 9.25 -9.92
CA TRP A 283 -10.78 8.72 -10.24
C TRP A 283 -10.58 7.23 -9.95
N VAL A 284 -11.56 6.56 -9.35
CA VAL A 284 -11.51 5.13 -9.01
C VAL A 284 -12.27 4.28 -10.03
N ASP A 285 -13.39 4.76 -10.57
CA ASP A 285 -14.21 3.97 -11.50
C ASP A 285 -13.41 3.67 -12.78
N GLY A 286 -13.25 2.38 -13.10
CA GLY A 286 -12.46 1.92 -14.25
C GLY A 286 -10.96 1.72 -13.97
N PHE A 287 -10.49 1.96 -12.74
CA PHE A 287 -9.10 1.82 -12.34
C PHE A 287 -8.91 0.58 -11.46
N ASP A 288 -9.01 -0.63 -12.04
CA ASP A 288 -8.70 -1.86 -11.30
C ASP A 288 -7.19 -2.00 -11.08
N HIS A 289 -6.78 -2.27 -9.84
CA HIS A 289 -5.38 -2.42 -9.44
C HIS A 289 -4.98 -3.88 -9.17
N THR A 290 -5.87 -4.86 -9.37
CA THR A 290 -5.60 -6.26 -9.04
C THR A 290 -4.44 -6.90 -9.81
N ALA A 291 -4.01 -6.31 -10.93
CA ALA A 291 -2.76 -6.70 -11.61
C ALA A 291 -1.53 -6.56 -10.70
N TRP A 292 -1.47 -5.54 -9.83
CA TRP A 292 -0.40 -5.42 -8.83
C TRP A 292 -0.48 -6.50 -7.74
N LEU A 293 -1.66 -7.03 -7.43
CA LEU A 293 -1.80 -8.13 -6.47
C LEU A 293 -1.07 -9.39 -6.95
N LYS A 294 -1.16 -9.71 -8.25
CA LYS A 294 -0.40 -10.82 -8.85
C LYS A 294 1.12 -10.60 -8.74
N LEU A 295 1.58 -9.38 -9.02
CA LEU A 295 2.98 -8.99 -8.87
C LEU A 295 3.46 -9.09 -7.41
N THR A 296 2.61 -8.70 -6.47
CA THR A 296 2.86 -8.75 -5.02
C THR A 296 3.23 -10.16 -4.55
N LYS A 297 2.54 -11.18 -5.05
CA LYS A 297 2.78 -12.59 -4.65
C LYS A 297 4.22 -13.01 -4.86
N PHE A 298 4.81 -12.65 -6.00
CA PHE A 298 6.19 -13.00 -6.35
C PHE A 298 7.18 -12.43 -5.32
N PHE A 299 7.06 -11.14 -5.01
CA PHE A 299 7.96 -10.46 -4.08
C PHE A 299 7.68 -10.81 -2.61
N ALA A 300 6.42 -11.02 -2.23
CA ALA A 300 6.06 -11.45 -0.88
C ALA A 300 6.66 -12.82 -0.55
N VAL A 301 6.67 -13.76 -1.50
CA VAL A 301 7.35 -15.05 -1.32
C VAL A 301 8.86 -14.87 -1.23
N ALA A 302 9.46 -14.03 -2.09
CA ALA A 302 10.89 -13.73 -2.04
C ALA A 302 11.32 -13.10 -0.71
N PHE A 303 10.54 -12.17 -0.17
CA PHE A 303 10.80 -11.55 1.12
C PHE A 303 10.75 -12.59 2.25
N LYS A 304 9.72 -13.44 2.26
CA LYS A 304 9.54 -14.44 3.33
C LYS A 304 10.61 -15.52 3.29
N THR A 305 11.01 -15.99 2.11
CA THR A 305 11.91 -17.13 1.94
C THR A 305 13.37 -16.75 1.70
N GLY A 306 13.64 -15.54 1.24
CA GLY A 306 14.95 -15.10 0.74
C GLY A 306 15.28 -15.58 -0.68
N ILE A 307 14.34 -16.26 -1.35
CA ILE A 307 14.54 -16.84 -2.68
C ILE A 307 13.42 -16.35 -3.59
N TYR A 308 13.79 -15.71 -4.71
CA TYR A 308 12.82 -15.35 -5.74
C TYR A 308 12.19 -16.62 -6.34
N PRO A 309 10.85 -16.70 -6.45
CA PRO A 309 10.19 -17.83 -7.11
C PRO A 309 10.67 -18.01 -8.55
N ALA A 310 10.57 -19.24 -9.06
CA ALA A 310 10.73 -19.46 -10.49
C ALA A 310 9.61 -18.75 -11.27
N ILE A 311 9.95 -18.23 -12.45
CA ILE A 311 8.97 -17.70 -13.38
C ILE A 311 8.58 -18.86 -14.31
N ASP A 312 7.38 -19.38 -14.10
CA ASP A 312 6.86 -20.54 -14.85
C ASP A 312 5.87 -20.12 -15.97
N GLU A 313 5.46 -18.86 -15.97
CA GLU A 313 4.52 -18.25 -16.92
C GLU A 313 5.09 -16.92 -17.43
N GLU A 314 4.96 -16.69 -18.74
CA GLU A 314 5.26 -15.38 -19.33
C GLU A 314 4.16 -14.40 -18.89
N ARG A 315 4.53 -13.28 -18.28
CA ARG A 315 3.56 -12.27 -17.86
C ARG A 315 4.07 -10.87 -18.15
N ILE A 316 3.17 -10.03 -18.63
CA ILE A 316 3.38 -8.59 -18.75
C ILE A 316 2.51 -7.91 -17.71
N PHE A 317 3.06 -6.93 -17.02
CA PHE A 317 2.33 -5.97 -16.19
C PHE A 317 2.62 -4.59 -16.74
N ALA A 318 1.60 -3.76 -16.93
CA ALA A 318 1.78 -2.37 -17.33
C ALA A 318 0.89 -1.44 -16.52
N TRP A 319 1.35 -0.22 -16.26
CA TRP A 319 0.52 0.81 -15.66
C TRP A 319 0.91 2.22 -16.07
N ALA A 320 -0.08 3.12 -16.04
CA ALA A 320 0.05 4.49 -16.50
C ALA A 320 -1.04 5.39 -15.90
N ARG A 321 -0.77 6.70 -15.84
CA ARG A 321 -1.83 7.71 -15.73
C ARG A 321 -2.62 7.83 -17.03
N PRO A 322 -3.90 8.23 -16.98
CA PRO A 322 -4.76 8.37 -18.16
C PRO A 322 -4.49 9.64 -18.96
N HIS A 323 -3.75 10.61 -18.43
CA HIS A 323 -3.52 11.88 -19.11
C HIS A 323 -2.16 12.48 -18.79
N SER A 324 -1.74 13.42 -19.64
CA SER A 324 -0.48 14.16 -19.44
C SER A 324 -0.48 14.91 -18.12
N LYS A 325 0.63 14.88 -17.39
CA LYS A 325 0.78 15.64 -16.15
C LYS A 325 0.60 17.15 -16.33
N ASP A 326 0.93 17.65 -17.53
CA ASP A 326 0.86 19.07 -17.89
C ASP A 326 -0.51 19.49 -18.41
N ALA A 327 -1.42 18.53 -18.66
CA ALA A 327 -2.76 18.78 -19.17
C ALA A 327 -3.55 19.75 -18.28
N VAL A 328 -4.49 20.47 -18.89
CA VAL A 328 -5.44 21.34 -18.18
C VAL A 328 -6.81 20.68 -18.26
N ALA A 329 -7.35 20.27 -17.12
CA ALA A 329 -8.68 19.70 -17.04
C ALA A 329 -9.74 20.73 -17.42
N THR A 330 -10.72 20.32 -18.21
CA THR A 330 -11.72 21.24 -18.78
C THR A 330 -12.98 21.41 -17.94
N ARG A 331 -13.22 20.50 -16.98
CA ARG A 331 -14.43 20.42 -16.16
C ARG A 331 -14.14 20.07 -14.69
N ASP A 332 -12.95 20.41 -14.22
CA ASP A 332 -12.58 20.21 -12.82
C ASP A 332 -12.58 21.51 -12.04
N TYR A 333 -13.21 21.50 -10.86
CA TYR A 333 -13.19 22.62 -9.93
C TYR A 333 -12.10 22.47 -8.88
N VAL A 334 -11.59 21.24 -8.69
CA VAL A 334 -10.43 20.99 -7.84
C VAL A 334 -9.17 21.31 -8.66
N PRO A 335 -8.22 22.10 -8.12
CA PRO A 335 -7.00 22.41 -8.84
C PRO A 335 -6.18 21.14 -9.13
N ARG A 336 -5.22 21.24 -10.04
CA ARG A 336 -4.25 20.16 -10.27
C ARG A 336 -3.59 19.75 -8.93
N PRO A 337 -3.42 18.45 -8.64
CA PRO A 337 -2.86 17.99 -7.37
C PRO A 337 -1.47 18.55 -7.10
N ASP A 338 -1.17 18.83 -5.84
CA ASP A 338 0.19 19.17 -5.42
C ASP A 338 1.17 18.06 -5.82
N ASN A 339 2.40 18.46 -6.12
CA ASN A 339 3.49 17.60 -6.57
C ASN A 339 3.27 16.89 -7.92
N TRP A 340 2.30 17.31 -8.74
CA TRP A 340 2.08 16.77 -10.10
C TRP A 340 3.33 16.81 -10.99
N GLN A 341 4.33 17.65 -10.70
CA GLN A 341 5.60 17.72 -11.41
C GLN A 341 6.48 16.49 -11.19
N LEU A 342 6.29 15.76 -10.09
CA LEU A 342 7.10 14.62 -9.67
C LEU A 342 6.79 13.34 -10.44
N THR A 343 6.23 13.45 -11.64
CA THR A 343 5.86 12.29 -12.41
C THR A 343 6.12 12.49 -13.89
N GLU A 344 6.10 11.41 -14.66
CA GLU A 344 6.46 11.38 -16.07
C GLU A 344 5.31 10.83 -16.90
N ASP A 345 5.18 11.28 -18.15
CA ASP A 345 4.18 10.81 -19.10
C ASP A 345 4.69 9.53 -19.79
N LEU A 346 4.87 8.50 -18.96
CA LEU A 346 5.36 7.17 -19.33
C LEU A 346 4.34 6.12 -18.87
N PHE A 347 4.27 5.02 -19.61
CA PHE A 347 3.78 3.76 -19.05
C PHE A 347 4.95 2.89 -18.62
N TRP A 348 4.77 2.23 -17.48
CA TRP A 348 5.77 1.39 -16.82
C TRP A 348 5.41 -0.06 -17.05
N VAL A 349 6.40 -0.88 -17.37
CA VAL A 349 6.23 -2.28 -17.72
C VAL A 349 7.13 -3.15 -16.87
N VAL A 350 6.58 -4.23 -16.34
CA VAL A 350 7.33 -5.32 -15.71
C VAL A 350 7.06 -6.60 -16.48
N ILE A 351 8.12 -7.28 -16.87
CA ILE A 351 8.06 -8.51 -17.63
C ILE A 351 8.57 -9.65 -16.76
N PHE A 352 7.79 -10.72 -16.68
CA PHE A 352 8.25 -12.03 -16.23
C PHE A 352 8.53 -12.87 -17.48
N ALA A 353 9.80 -13.20 -17.70
CA ALA A 353 10.26 -13.97 -18.85
C ALA A 353 10.88 -15.31 -18.41
N LYS A 354 10.45 -16.42 -19.02
CA LYS A 354 11.00 -17.76 -18.72
C LYS A 354 12.37 -18.01 -19.35
N ALA A 355 12.67 -17.31 -20.43
CA ALA A 355 13.90 -17.40 -21.21
C ALA A 355 14.17 -16.05 -21.89
N PRO A 356 15.38 -15.83 -22.44
CA PRO A 356 15.66 -14.62 -23.22
C PRO A 356 14.62 -14.41 -24.33
N SER A 357 14.21 -13.16 -24.50
CA SER A 357 13.13 -12.73 -25.38
C SER A 357 13.39 -11.30 -25.88
N THR A 358 12.73 -10.92 -26.97
CA THR A 358 12.64 -9.54 -27.45
C THR A 358 11.30 -8.96 -27.01
N VAL A 359 11.28 -7.77 -26.42
CA VAL A 359 10.06 -7.07 -26.01
C VAL A 359 9.93 -5.76 -26.79
N SER A 360 8.79 -5.55 -27.44
CA SER A 360 8.46 -4.33 -28.17
C SER A 360 7.38 -3.54 -27.42
N LEU A 361 7.60 -2.23 -27.27
CA LEU A 361 6.70 -1.30 -26.58
C LEU A 361 6.32 -0.14 -27.47
N TRP A 362 5.05 0.25 -27.48
CA TRP A 362 4.59 1.46 -28.16
C TRP A 362 3.32 2.04 -27.54
N SER A 363 3.10 3.32 -27.79
CA SER A 363 1.85 4.00 -27.47
C SER A 363 0.96 4.24 -28.70
N LEU A 364 1.59 4.52 -29.84
CA LEU A 364 0.99 4.56 -31.17
C LEU A 364 1.78 3.59 -32.07
N ASP A 365 1.09 2.87 -32.95
CA ASP A 365 1.67 1.81 -33.79
C ASP A 365 2.86 2.26 -34.66
N GLU A 366 3.00 3.57 -34.87
CA GLU A 366 4.03 4.19 -35.68
C GLU A 366 5.43 4.18 -35.03
N PHE A 367 5.53 3.96 -33.71
CA PHE A 367 6.79 4.14 -32.96
C PHE A 367 7.14 2.99 -31.98
N PRO A 368 7.28 1.73 -32.45
CA PRO A 368 7.73 0.63 -31.60
C PRO A 368 9.18 0.78 -31.16
N ARG A 369 9.43 0.49 -29.88
CA ARG A 369 10.78 0.41 -29.29
C ARG A 369 11.01 -1.02 -28.78
N SER A 370 12.03 -1.67 -29.30
CA SER A 370 12.36 -3.06 -28.98
C SER A 370 13.55 -3.18 -28.03
N PHE A 371 13.48 -4.16 -27.15
CA PHE A 371 14.46 -4.43 -26.09
C PHE A 371 14.76 -5.91 -26.04
N GLU A 372 16.04 -6.27 -25.95
CA GLU A 372 16.46 -7.63 -25.62
C GLU A 372 16.46 -7.80 -24.09
N ILE A 373 15.77 -8.83 -23.60
CA ILE A 373 15.70 -9.15 -22.17
C ILE A 373 16.20 -10.56 -21.90
N ASN A 374 16.72 -10.76 -20.69
CA ASN A 374 17.06 -12.09 -20.18
C ASN A 374 15.83 -12.76 -19.56
N ALA A 375 15.96 -14.05 -19.27
CA ALA A 375 15.05 -14.73 -18.35
C ALA A 375 15.04 -14.02 -16.98
N GLY A 376 13.89 -13.97 -16.32
CA GLY A 376 13.72 -13.31 -15.04
C GLY A 376 12.75 -12.12 -15.11
N VAL A 377 12.93 -11.19 -14.19
CA VAL A 377 12.16 -9.95 -14.11
C VAL A 377 12.88 -8.84 -14.86
N SER A 378 12.21 -8.20 -15.81
CA SER A 378 12.71 -7.00 -16.49
C SER A 378 11.80 -5.80 -16.24
N LYS A 379 12.38 -4.62 -16.12
CA LYS A 379 11.69 -3.33 -15.96
C LYS A 379 11.91 -2.50 -17.22
N LEU A 380 10.83 -2.20 -17.96
CA LEU A 380 10.85 -1.44 -19.22
C LEU A 380 9.78 -0.34 -19.16
N HIS A 381 9.90 0.70 -20.00
CA HIS A 381 8.95 1.82 -19.97
C HIS A 381 8.86 2.47 -21.34
N CYS A 382 7.77 3.19 -21.59
CA CYS A 382 7.56 3.91 -22.84
C CYS A 382 6.81 5.22 -22.70
N PRO A 383 7.19 6.28 -23.43
CA PRO A 383 6.39 7.48 -23.55
C PRO A 383 4.96 7.17 -23.99
N LEU A 384 4.02 7.81 -23.32
CA LEU A 384 2.63 7.87 -23.74
C LEU A 384 2.44 9.07 -24.67
N LEU A 385 1.77 8.84 -25.79
CA LEU A 385 1.45 9.87 -26.77
C LEU A 385 -0.05 10.12 -26.76
N ASP A 386 -0.46 11.37 -27.02
CA ASP A 386 -1.88 11.75 -27.09
C ASP A 386 -2.64 10.87 -28.09
N GLY A 387 -3.75 10.28 -27.65
CA GLY A 387 -4.55 9.32 -28.42
C GLY A 387 -4.00 7.89 -28.45
N GLY A 388 -2.86 7.62 -27.81
CA GLY A 388 -2.25 6.29 -27.75
C GLY A 388 -2.72 5.45 -26.56
N SER A 389 -2.30 4.17 -26.54
CA SER A 389 -2.58 3.23 -25.46
C SER A 389 -1.28 2.61 -24.89
N MET A 390 -1.36 1.52 -24.11
CA MET A 390 -0.19 0.73 -23.72
C MET A 390 -0.14 -0.56 -24.53
N HIS A 391 0.86 -0.67 -25.39
CA HIS A 391 1.14 -1.90 -26.14
C HIS A 391 2.46 -2.51 -25.71
N VAL A 392 2.43 -3.81 -25.44
CA VAL A 392 3.60 -4.61 -25.09
C VAL A 392 3.49 -5.95 -25.79
N GLU A 393 4.47 -6.27 -26.62
CA GLU A 393 4.61 -7.58 -27.25
C GLU A 393 5.91 -8.23 -26.78
N MET A 394 5.85 -9.47 -26.32
CA MET A 394 7.03 -10.26 -26.01
C MET A 394 7.13 -11.44 -26.99
N CYS A 395 8.24 -11.46 -27.73
CA CYS A 395 8.54 -12.46 -28.74
C CYS A 395 9.78 -13.30 -28.37
N ARG A 396 9.73 -14.58 -28.71
CA ARG A 396 10.90 -15.50 -28.65
C ARG A 396 11.17 -16.02 -30.05
N GLY A 397 12.18 -15.44 -30.70
CA GLY A 397 12.37 -15.64 -32.14
C GLY A 397 11.18 -15.03 -32.90
N ALA A 398 10.50 -15.83 -33.74
CA ALA A 398 9.35 -15.38 -34.52
C ALA A 398 7.99 -15.61 -33.83
N SER A 399 7.98 -16.16 -32.61
CA SER A 399 6.74 -16.49 -31.90
C SER A 399 6.44 -15.48 -30.82
N GLU A 400 5.25 -14.88 -30.86
CA GLU A 400 4.68 -14.13 -29.75
C GLU A 400 4.40 -15.11 -28.59
N VAL A 401 4.93 -14.80 -27.41
CA VAL A 401 4.78 -15.63 -26.21
C VAL A 401 3.96 -14.94 -25.11
N ALA A 402 3.82 -13.62 -25.17
CA ALA A 402 2.87 -12.83 -24.38
C ALA A 402 2.60 -11.49 -25.07
N CYS A 403 1.38 -10.97 -24.93
CA CYS A 403 0.99 -9.67 -25.43
C CYS A 403 0.06 -8.97 -24.44
N LEU A 404 0.15 -7.65 -24.39
CA LEU A 404 -0.76 -6.77 -23.67
C LEU A 404 -1.11 -5.59 -24.57
N HIS A 405 -2.42 -5.42 -24.80
CA HIS A 405 -2.99 -4.26 -25.48
C HIS A 405 -4.20 -3.78 -24.69
N THR A 406 -4.13 -2.55 -24.20
CA THR A 406 -5.18 -1.96 -23.36
C THR A 406 -6.21 -1.21 -24.19
N SER A 407 -7.19 -1.92 -24.76
CA SER A 407 -8.25 -1.32 -25.59
C SER A 407 -9.12 -0.29 -24.85
N ASP A 408 -9.24 -0.44 -23.53
CA ASP A 408 -10.11 0.38 -22.68
C ASP A 408 -9.36 1.57 -22.07
N PHE A 409 -8.12 1.79 -22.49
CA PHE A 409 -7.27 2.89 -22.04
C PHE A 409 -6.82 3.73 -23.23
N THR A 410 -6.99 5.03 -23.12
CA THR A 410 -6.45 6.00 -24.09
C THR A 410 -5.86 7.16 -23.32
N PHE A 411 -4.58 7.46 -23.59
CA PHE A 411 -3.89 8.58 -23.01
C PHE A 411 -4.35 9.88 -23.68
N THR A 412 -4.68 10.90 -22.88
CA THR A 412 -5.20 12.18 -23.38
C THR A 412 -4.42 13.38 -22.84
N SER A 413 -4.31 14.42 -23.65
CA SER A 413 -3.82 15.75 -23.26
C SER A 413 -4.94 16.71 -22.84
N ARG A 414 -6.20 16.27 -22.94
CA ARG A 414 -7.40 17.07 -22.65
C ARG A 414 -8.37 16.29 -21.76
N PRO A 415 -8.02 16.04 -20.49
CA PRO A 415 -8.92 15.35 -19.58
C PRO A 415 -10.09 16.27 -19.19
N GLU A 416 -11.21 15.67 -18.79
CA GLU A 416 -12.31 16.43 -18.18
C GLU A 416 -12.01 16.78 -16.72
N ILE A 417 -11.39 15.85 -15.99
CA ILE A 417 -10.99 15.95 -14.58
C ILE A 417 -9.53 15.57 -14.38
N TYR A 418 -8.87 16.07 -13.34
CA TYR A 418 -7.54 15.60 -13.00
C TYR A 418 -7.61 14.22 -12.36
N ASN A 419 -7.10 13.21 -13.07
CA ASN A 419 -6.98 11.85 -12.56
C ASN A 419 -5.53 11.39 -12.66
N PHE A 420 -4.84 11.44 -11.53
CA PHE A 420 -3.47 10.92 -11.38
C PHE A 420 -3.45 9.50 -10.77
N ASN A 421 -4.58 8.80 -10.72
CA ASN A 421 -4.63 7.38 -10.43
C ASN A 421 -3.98 6.59 -11.59
N ALA A 422 -3.62 5.33 -11.35
CA ALA A 422 -2.96 4.48 -12.32
C ALA A 422 -3.92 3.46 -12.91
N TYR A 423 -4.10 3.48 -14.23
CA TYR A 423 -4.68 2.33 -14.91
C TYR A 423 -3.65 1.21 -14.90
N VAL A 424 -4.02 0.02 -14.42
CA VAL A 424 -3.12 -1.13 -14.29
C VAL A 424 -3.66 -2.30 -15.10
N ALA A 425 -2.80 -2.93 -15.88
CA ALA A 425 -3.15 -4.08 -16.69
C ALA A 425 -2.09 -5.18 -16.61
N THR A 426 -2.51 -6.39 -16.95
CA THR A 426 -1.61 -7.54 -17.06
C THR A 426 -2.05 -8.43 -18.22
N SER A 427 -1.10 -9.08 -18.89
CA SER A 427 -1.42 -10.03 -19.96
C SER A 427 -2.26 -11.21 -19.41
N PRO A 428 -3.13 -11.81 -20.25
CA PRO A 428 -3.90 -13.00 -19.91
C PRO A 428 -3.04 -14.13 -19.36
#